data_AF-A0A7C4NWC3-F1
#
_entry.id   AF-A0A7C4NWC3-F1
#
_cell.length_a   1.000
_cell.length_b   1.000
_cell.length_c   1.000
_cell.angle_alpha   90.00
_cell.angle_beta   90.00
_cell.angle_gamma   90.00
#
_symmetry.space_group_name_H-M   'P 1'
#
loop_
_entity.id
_entity.type
_entity.pdbx_description
1 polymer ?
#
loop_
_entity_poly.entity_id
_entity_poly.type
_entity_poly.pdbx_seq_one_letter_code
_entity_poly.pdbx_strand_id
1 'polypeptide(L)'
;TMTSLSTLVISFALVAAVLTFLTHRLGRVRSVALSFLQYFCGVWFIFSGAVKAIDPIGTAYKMEDYFAAFESTFGGLQNVFVHIAPLFPALAKYSAGFSIVMIVLEIALGLMLVLGYMRRLTAWLFFFILLFFTFLTGFTYLTGFVPVEANFFDLAQWGPYVKTQMRVTDCGCFGDFLKLDPKVSFLKDVVLLVPAILFLLRSQHLHQLITARGRRVLTGATVLFSLIFCWYSTYYNLPVVDFRPFKIGSNIRERKALEEKARANVEIIGWVMENTNTGEVKKVMIPMARFKELMEQYPKSAGWKVKDQIKTEPFVEIDGKRVEVQETKVSDFLIESEEGDVTEDILQESGYSLMIIAYKLYGKKMSETIIIQDTTWAYDTLRISRDSVVVQPRVAEVTPRKEVREAFVPEAWYGDLFRQQVNPLAQAAQKAGWKVFAVNTFQDTEVAEAFRKQVSADYPFYHADDKLLKTIIRSNPGLVIWRDGSVVGMYHWRHLPTPDALLRRFH
;
A
#
# COMPACT_ATOMS: atom_id res chain seq x y z
N THR A 1 10.60 19.87 1.19
CA THR A 1 9.54 20.83 0.80
C THR A 1 8.26 20.05 0.54
N MET A 2 7.37 19.97 1.53
CA MET A 2 6.07 19.30 1.37
C MET A 2 5.20 20.15 0.44
N THR A 3 4.95 19.67 -0.79
CA THR A 3 4.03 20.32 -1.72
C THR A 3 2.60 20.16 -1.21
N SER A 4 2.07 21.17 -0.52
CA SER A 4 0.67 21.18 -0.11
C SER A 4 -0.26 21.19 -1.33
N LEU A 5 -1.48 20.67 -1.17
CA LEU A 5 -2.51 20.73 -2.21
C LEU A 5 -2.75 22.16 -2.70
N SER A 6 -2.73 23.15 -1.79
CA SER A 6 -2.84 24.57 -2.13
C SER A 6 -1.74 25.03 -3.09
N THR A 7 -0.50 24.62 -2.86
CA THR A 7 0.63 24.95 -3.75
C THR A 7 0.42 24.37 -5.14
N LEU A 8 -0.08 23.13 -5.24
CA LEU A 8 -0.38 22.50 -6.54
C LEU A 8 -1.52 23.22 -7.27
N VAL A 9 -2.62 23.53 -6.58
CA VAL A 9 -3.76 24.25 -7.15
C VAL A 9 -3.33 25.60 -7.72
N ILE A 10 -2.53 26.38 -6.97
CA ILE A 10 -2.02 27.68 -7.42
C ILE A 10 -1.11 27.50 -8.63
N SER A 11 -0.21 26.50 -8.60
CA SER A 11 0.71 26.22 -9.71
C SER A 11 -0.04 25.87 -10.99
N PHE A 12 -1.06 25.00 -10.90
CA PHE A 12 -1.87 24.62 -12.05
C PHE A 12 -2.71 25.79 -12.57
N ALA A 13 -3.26 26.61 -11.68
CA ALA A 13 -3.98 27.83 -12.07
C ALA A 13 -3.06 28.82 -12.80
N LEU A 14 -1.82 28.99 -12.35
CA LEU A 14 -0.84 29.86 -13.00
C LEU A 14 -0.47 29.33 -14.39
N VAL A 15 -0.17 28.04 -14.53
CA VAL A 15 0.12 27.42 -15.83
C VAL A 15 -1.07 27.56 -16.77
N ALA A 16 -2.29 27.29 -16.28
CA ALA A 16 -3.51 27.44 -17.06
C ALA A 16 -3.75 28.90 -17.49
N ALA A 17 -3.48 29.88 -16.62
CA ALA A 17 -3.61 31.30 -16.94
C ALA A 17 -2.62 31.71 -18.04
N VAL A 18 -1.35 31.29 -17.93
CA VAL A 18 -0.32 31.56 -18.94
C VAL A 18 -0.69 30.94 -20.29
N LEU A 19 -1.10 29.67 -20.32
CA LEU A 19 -1.52 29.00 -21.55
C LEU A 19 -2.77 29.65 -22.17
N THR A 20 -3.72 30.06 -21.33
CA THR A 20 -4.92 30.78 -21.79
C THR A 20 -4.56 32.13 -22.39
N PHE A 21 -3.69 32.89 -21.73
CA PHE A 21 -3.24 34.18 -22.23
C PHE A 21 -2.53 34.06 -23.59
N LEU A 22 -1.60 33.11 -23.71
CA LEU A 22 -0.88 32.85 -24.95
C LEU A 22 -1.83 32.44 -26.09
N THR A 23 -2.78 31.56 -25.82
CA THR A 23 -3.71 31.08 -26.86
C THR A 23 -4.80 32.08 -27.20
N HIS A 24 -5.18 32.94 -26.25
CA HIS A 24 -6.05 34.09 -26.51
C HIS A 24 -5.35 35.10 -27.42
N ARG A 25 -4.08 35.42 -27.15
CA ARG A 25 -3.25 36.30 -28.02
C ARG A 25 -3.10 35.75 -29.44
N LEU A 26 -3.09 34.42 -29.60
CA LEU A 26 -3.04 33.75 -30.90
C LEU A 26 -4.41 33.66 -31.61
N GLY A 27 -5.49 34.21 -31.04
CA GLY A 27 -6.83 34.18 -31.63
C GLY A 27 -7.47 32.78 -31.70
N ARG A 28 -6.95 31.81 -30.93
CA ARG A 28 -7.40 30.40 -30.97
C ARG A 28 -8.44 30.05 -29.90
N VAL A 29 -8.91 31.04 -29.15
CA VAL A 29 -9.81 30.88 -28.01
C VAL A 29 -11.18 31.49 -28.33
N ARG A 30 -12.25 30.72 -28.10
CA ARG A 30 -13.65 31.21 -28.24
C ARG A 30 -14.16 31.83 -26.95
N SER A 31 -13.86 31.22 -25.80
CA SER A 31 -14.23 31.71 -24.48
C SER A 31 -13.02 31.57 -23.56
N VAL A 32 -12.56 32.70 -23.02
CA VAL A 32 -11.38 32.76 -22.16
C VAL A 32 -11.58 31.91 -20.90
N ALA A 33 -12.76 32.00 -20.28
CA ALA A 33 -13.08 31.24 -19.07
C ALA A 33 -13.10 29.72 -19.31
N LEU A 34 -13.73 29.26 -20.40
CA LEU A 34 -13.76 27.83 -20.72
C LEU A 34 -12.37 27.30 -21.09
N SER A 35 -11.57 28.08 -21.82
CA SER A 35 -10.19 27.69 -22.13
C SER A 35 -9.31 27.61 -20.90
N PHE A 36 -9.48 28.54 -19.93
CA PHE A 36 -8.80 28.45 -18.64
C PHE A 36 -9.15 27.17 -17.89
N LEU A 37 -10.43 26.87 -17.72
CA LEU A 37 -10.87 25.63 -17.07
C LEU A 37 -10.36 24.39 -17.81
N GLN A 38 -10.36 24.43 -19.14
CA GLN A 38 -9.87 23.33 -19.98
C GLN A 38 -8.38 23.08 -19.77
N TYR A 39 -7.54 24.13 -19.70
CA TYR A 39 -6.12 23.96 -19.36
C TYR A 39 -5.91 23.54 -17.90
N PHE A 40 -6.67 24.12 -16.96
CA PHE A 40 -6.55 23.79 -15.55
C PHE A 40 -6.82 22.30 -15.30
N CYS A 41 -7.95 21.78 -15.80
CA CYS A 41 -8.29 20.37 -15.71
C CYS A 41 -7.30 19.48 -16.50
N GLY A 42 -6.82 19.95 -17.65
CA GLY A 42 -5.87 19.23 -18.47
C GLY A 42 -4.50 19.06 -17.79
N VAL A 43 -3.93 20.13 -17.24
CA VAL A 43 -2.68 20.13 -16.48
C VAL A 43 -2.81 19.27 -15.22
N TRP A 44 -3.95 19.36 -14.53
CA TRP A 44 -4.25 18.54 -13.37
C TRP A 44 -4.14 17.05 -13.69
N PHE A 45 -4.81 16.60 -14.74
CA PHE A 45 -4.85 15.19 -15.15
C PHE A 45 -3.50 14.71 -15.66
N ILE A 46 -2.76 15.53 -16.40
CA ILE A 46 -1.40 15.19 -16.84
C ILE A 46 -0.48 15.00 -15.63
N PHE A 47 -0.50 15.94 -14.68
CA PHE A 47 0.35 15.85 -13.49
C PHE A 47 -0.02 14.65 -12.61
N SER A 48 -1.31 14.49 -12.30
CA SER A 48 -1.83 13.38 -11.52
C SER A 48 -1.48 12.02 -12.16
N GLY A 49 -1.71 11.88 -13.46
CA GLY A 49 -1.36 10.67 -14.21
C GLY A 49 0.15 10.43 -14.28
N ALA A 50 0.97 11.47 -14.49
CA ALA A 50 2.43 11.32 -14.56
C ALA A 50 3.02 10.82 -13.23
N VAL A 51 2.53 11.34 -12.11
CA VAL A 51 2.97 10.88 -10.79
C VAL A 51 2.57 9.43 -10.54
N LYS A 52 1.34 9.03 -10.90
CA LYS A 52 0.93 7.63 -10.83
C LYS A 52 1.72 6.72 -11.77
N ALA A 53 2.14 7.22 -12.93
CA ALA A 53 2.93 6.45 -13.90
C ALA A 53 4.33 6.10 -13.38
N ILE A 54 4.86 6.85 -12.40
CA ILE A 54 6.12 6.54 -11.71
C ILE A 54 5.97 5.29 -10.81
N ASP A 55 4.79 5.07 -10.23
CA ASP A 55 4.47 3.84 -9.47
C ASP A 55 3.07 3.30 -9.81
N PRO A 56 2.92 2.63 -10.97
CA PRO A 56 1.63 2.06 -11.37
C PRO A 56 1.16 0.95 -10.41
N ILE A 57 2.10 0.25 -9.77
CA ILE A 57 1.82 -0.82 -8.82
C ILE A 57 1.16 -0.25 -7.56
N GLY A 58 1.65 0.88 -7.05
CA GLY A 58 1.01 1.56 -5.91
C GLY A 58 -0.47 1.86 -6.17
N THR A 59 -0.80 2.32 -7.39
CA THR A 59 -2.20 2.55 -7.80
C THR A 59 -2.99 1.23 -7.93
N ALA A 60 -2.36 0.14 -8.35
CA ALA A 60 -3.00 -1.18 -8.42
C ALA A 60 -3.39 -1.70 -7.03
N TYR A 61 -2.54 -1.52 -6.02
CA TYR A 61 -2.85 -1.92 -4.65
C TYR A 61 -3.99 -1.11 -4.04
N LYS A 62 -4.10 0.18 -4.37
CA LYS A 62 -5.27 0.96 -3.97
C LYS A 62 -6.55 0.40 -4.60
N MET A 63 -6.50 -0.03 -5.85
CA MET A 63 -7.66 -0.69 -6.47
C MET A 63 -7.99 -2.02 -5.81
N GLU A 64 -6.99 -2.82 -5.42
CA GLU A 64 -7.20 -4.05 -4.64
C GLU A 64 -7.86 -3.74 -3.28
N ASP A 65 -7.43 -2.69 -2.59
CA ASP A 65 -8.06 -2.24 -1.34
C ASP A 65 -9.53 -1.85 -1.53
N TYR A 66 -9.83 -1.11 -2.60
CA TYR A 66 -11.21 -0.78 -2.97
C TYR A 66 -12.03 -2.01 -3.31
N PHE A 67 -11.47 -2.97 -4.07
CA PHE A 67 -12.17 -4.20 -4.42
C PHE A 67 -12.44 -5.08 -3.21
N ALA A 68 -11.50 -5.21 -2.28
CA ALA A 68 -11.70 -5.92 -1.01
C ALA A 68 -12.77 -5.22 -0.14
N ALA A 69 -12.72 -3.89 -0.06
CA ALA A 69 -13.74 -3.12 0.66
C ALA A 69 -15.12 -3.24 0.00
N PHE A 70 -15.20 -3.29 -1.33
CA PHE A 70 -16.47 -3.50 -2.03
C PHE A 70 -16.98 -4.93 -1.87
N GLU A 71 -16.12 -5.95 -1.92
CA GLU A 71 -16.51 -7.34 -1.66
C GLU A 71 -17.17 -7.48 -0.28
N SER A 72 -16.56 -6.94 0.77
CA SER A 72 -17.15 -6.98 2.12
C SER A 72 -18.46 -6.18 2.21
N THR A 73 -18.55 -5.05 1.50
CA THR A 73 -19.76 -4.23 1.45
C THR A 73 -20.91 -4.95 0.75
N PHE A 74 -20.67 -5.49 -0.44
CA PHE A 74 -21.72 -6.10 -1.27
C PHE A 74 -22.03 -7.53 -0.84
N GLY A 75 -21.06 -8.25 -0.27
CA GLY A 75 -21.25 -9.62 0.25
C GLY A 75 -22.10 -9.67 1.51
N GLY A 76 -22.13 -8.59 2.30
CA GLY A 76 -22.98 -8.49 3.49
C GLY A 76 -24.44 -8.13 3.21
N LEU A 77 -24.82 -7.88 1.95
CA LEU A 77 -26.22 -7.67 1.57
C LEU A 77 -26.96 -9.02 1.49
N GLN A 78 -28.29 -9.02 1.59
CA GLN A 78 -29.12 -10.21 1.29
C GLN A 78 -29.94 -10.03 -0.01
N ASN A 79 -29.59 -9.02 -0.81
CA ASN A 79 -30.34 -8.59 -2.00
C ASN A 79 -29.63 -9.00 -3.30
N VAL A 80 -30.22 -8.65 -4.45
CA VAL A 80 -29.69 -8.93 -5.81
C VAL A 80 -28.22 -8.51 -5.99
N PHE A 81 -27.76 -7.50 -5.25
CA PHE A 81 -26.38 -6.99 -5.32
C PHE A 81 -25.31 -7.97 -4.77
N VAL A 82 -25.69 -9.01 -4.04
CA VAL A 82 -24.76 -10.07 -3.57
C VAL A 82 -24.11 -10.79 -4.74
N HIS A 83 -24.83 -10.97 -5.85
CA HIS A 83 -24.29 -11.60 -7.05
C HIS A 83 -23.17 -10.79 -7.73
N ILE A 84 -23.00 -9.52 -7.34
CA ILE A 84 -21.91 -8.67 -7.82
C ILE A 84 -20.65 -8.87 -6.96
N ALA A 85 -20.76 -9.33 -5.70
CA ALA A 85 -19.60 -9.48 -4.81
C ALA A 85 -18.46 -10.34 -5.41
N PRO A 86 -18.72 -11.48 -6.09
CA PRO A 86 -17.66 -12.29 -6.70
C PRO A 86 -16.91 -11.61 -7.87
N LEU A 87 -17.46 -10.51 -8.41
CA LEU A 87 -16.81 -9.73 -9.46
C LEU A 87 -15.56 -9.03 -8.94
N PHE A 88 -15.57 -8.54 -7.69
CA PHE A 88 -14.46 -7.74 -7.15
C PHE A 88 -13.17 -8.57 -6.97
N PRO A 89 -13.20 -9.80 -6.44
CA PRO A 89 -12.02 -10.69 -6.45
C PRO A 89 -11.52 -11.03 -7.86
N ALA A 90 -12.43 -11.18 -8.82
CA ALA A 90 -12.05 -11.43 -10.21
C ALA A 90 -11.34 -10.21 -10.82
N LEU A 91 -11.82 -8.99 -10.55
CA LEU A 91 -11.20 -7.73 -10.97
C LEU A 91 -9.87 -7.48 -10.26
N ALA A 92 -9.72 -7.88 -8.99
CA ALA A 92 -8.48 -7.73 -8.23
C ALA A 92 -7.31 -8.48 -8.89
N LYS A 93 -7.54 -9.62 -9.55
CA LYS A 93 -6.49 -10.33 -10.32
C LYS A 93 -5.94 -9.51 -11.49
N TYR A 94 -6.72 -8.56 -12.00
CA TYR A 94 -6.36 -7.69 -13.13
C TYR A 94 -6.04 -6.25 -12.68
N SER A 95 -5.88 -6.01 -11.36
CA SER A 95 -5.61 -4.69 -10.76
C SER A 95 -4.43 -3.97 -11.43
N ALA A 96 -3.34 -4.67 -11.69
CA ALA A 96 -2.13 -4.12 -12.31
C ALA A 96 -2.40 -3.62 -13.74
N GLY A 97 -3.08 -4.43 -14.56
CA GLY A 97 -3.44 -4.03 -15.93
C GLY A 97 -4.45 -2.87 -15.93
N PHE A 98 -5.45 -2.93 -15.05
CA PHE A 98 -6.44 -1.88 -14.89
C PHE A 98 -5.80 -0.54 -14.48
N SER A 99 -4.86 -0.58 -13.53
CA SER A 99 -4.10 0.59 -13.08
C SER A 99 -3.35 1.25 -14.24
N ILE A 100 -2.59 0.48 -15.04
CA ILE A 100 -1.86 1.01 -16.20
C ILE A 100 -2.81 1.66 -17.21
N VAL A 101 -3.92 1.00 -17.54
CA VAL A 101 -4.92 1.52 -18.49
C VAL A 101 -5.54 2.82 -17.98
N MET A 102 -5.90 2.87 -16.70
CA MET A 102 -6.49 4.05 -16.08
C MET A 102 -5.51 5.24 -16.05
N ILE A 103 -4.25 5.00 -15.69
CA ILE A 103 -3.19 6.03 -15.67
C ILE A 103 -2.95 6.59 -17.08
N VAL A 104 -2.83 5.71 -18.07
CA VAL A 104 -2.63 6.11 -19.47
C VAL A 104 -3.84 6.90 -19.98
N LEU A 105 -5.06 6.48 -19.64
CA LEU A 105 -6.28 7.21 -19.96
C LEU A 105 -6.29 8.59 -19.31
N GLU A 106 -5.87 8.72 -18.04
CA GLU A 106 -5.80 9.99 -17.32
C GLU A 106 -4.83 10.98 -18.00
N ILE A 107 -3.61 10.54 -18.33
CA ILE A 107 -2.62 11.35 -19.04
C ILE A 107 -3.15 11.73 -20.44
N ALA A 108 -3.71 10.77 -21.16
CA ALA A 108 -4.25 10.99 -22.50
C ALA A 108 -5.41 12.00 -22.47
N LEU A 109 -6.35 11.87 -21.54
CA LEU A 109 -7.46 12.80 -21.37
C LEU A 109 -6.97 14.20 -20.98
N GLY A 110 -5.99 14.29 -20.08
CA GLY A 110 -5.37 15.56 -19.71
C GLY A 110 -4.78 16.28 -20.94
N LEU A 111 -4.05 15.55 -21.78
CA LEU A 111 -3.52 16.09 -23.03
C LEU A 111 -4.62 16.42 -24.05
N MET A 112 -5.65 15.58 -24.17
CA MET A 112 -6.79 15.82 -25.05
C MET A 112 -7.54 17.10 -24.66
N LEU A 113 -7.66 17.40 -23.36
CA LEU A 113 -8.20 18.66 -22.86
C LEU A 113 -7.27 19.83 -23.22
N VAL A 114 -5.97 19.75 -22.93
CA VAL A 114 -5.02 20.82 -23.28
C VAL A 114 -5.06 21.15 -24.78
N LEU A 115 -5.05 20.14 -25.64
CA LEU A 115 -5.04 20.30 -27.11
C LEU A 115 -6.42 20.57 -27.72
N GLY A 116 -7.51 20.19 -27.05
CA GLY A 116 -8.86 20.23 -27.63
C GLY A 116 -9.15 19.13 -28.65
N TYR A 117 -8.56 17.95 -28.47
CA TYR A 117 -8.82 16.78 -29.33
C TYR A 117 -10.19 16.18 -29.01
N MET A 118 -10.94 15.74 -30.03
CA MET A 118 -12.24 15.03 -29.91
C MET A 118 -13.20 15.55 -28.82
N ARG A 119 -13.45 16.87 -28.79
CA ARG A 119 -14.20 17.62 -27.76
C ARG A 119 -15.37 16.89 -27.08
N ARG A 120 -16.26 16.26 -27.86
CA ARG A 120 -17.42 15.52 -27.32
C ARG A 120 -17.00 14.27 -26.56
N LEU A 121 -16.14 13.44 -27.16
CA LEU A 121 -15.62 12.24 -26.53
C LEU A 121 -14.81 12.59 -25.28
N THR A 122 -13.93 13.59 -25.36
CA THR A 122 -13.11 14.03 -24.24
C THR A 122 -13.96 14.53 -23.07
N ALA A 123 -15.00 15.31 -23.33
CA ALA A 123 -15.91 15.77 -22.27
C ALA A 123 -16.66 14.61 -21.60
N TRP A 124 -17.15 13.63 -22.37
CA TRP A 124 -17.80 12.43 -21.83
C TRP A 124 -16.86 11.55 -21.03
N LEU A 125 -15.68 11.24 -21.57
CA LEU A 125 -14.68 10.42 -20.87
C LEU A 125 -14.17 11.12 -19.59
N PHE A 126 -13.92 12.43 -19.66
CA PHE A 126 -13.54 13.24 -18.49
C PHE A 126 -14.64 13.27 -17.43
N PHE A 127 -15.90 13.38 -17.82
CA PHE A 127 -17.02 13.31 -16.89
C PHE A 127 -17.12 11.94 -16.23
N PHE A 128 -17.05 10.84 -17.00
CA PHE A 128 -17.18 9.49 -16.43
C PHE A 128 -16.01 9.12 -15.52
N ILE A 129 -14.78 9.49 -15.86
CA ILE A 129 -13.63 9.20 -14.99
C ILE A 129 -13.68 10.02 -13.70
N LEU A 130 -14.12 11.28 -13.75
CA LEU A 130 -14.34 12.08 -12.54
C LEU A 130 -15.51 11.58 -11.72
N LEU A 131 -16.60 11.16 -12.35
CA LEU A 131 -17.74 10.56 -11.65
C LEU A 131 -17.30 9.27 -10.94
N PHE A 132 -16.48 8.45 -11.59
CA PHE A 132 -15.88 7.26 -11.01
C PHE A 132 -14.98 7.60 -9.80
N PHE A 133 -14.06 8.56 -9.93
CA PHE A 133 -13.23 8.97 -8.78
C PHE A 133 -14.05 9.62 -7.66
N THR A 134 -15.06 10.43 -7.99
CA THR A 134 -15.99 11.01 -7.00
C THR A 134 -16.72 9.92 -6.25
N PHE A 135 -17.10 8.82 -6.93
CA PHE A 135 -17.69 7.65 -6.28
C PHE A 135 -16.70 6.95 -5.35
N LEU A 136 -15.46 6.67 -5.78
CA LEU A 136 -14.45 6.02 -4.93
C LEU A 136 -14.09 6.88 -3.71
N THR A 137 -13.85 8.18 -3.91
CA THR A 137 -13.52 9.11 -2.81
C THR A 137 -14.69 9.35 -1.89
N GLY A 138 -15.90 9.44 -2.45
CA GLY A 138 -17.15 9.50 -1.70
C GLY A 138 -17.34 8.26 -0.85
N PHE A 139 -17.13 7.07 -1.41
CA PHE A 139 -17.20 5.81 -0.65
C PHE A 139 -16.22 5.81 0.51
N THR A 140 -14.94 6.13 0.28
CA THR A 140 -13.94 6.20 1.35
C THR A 140 -14.34 7.19 2.44
N TYR A 141 -14.74 8.40 2.07
CA TYR A 141 -15.15 9.43 3.02
C TYR A 141 -16.41 9.02 3.82
N LEU A 142 -17.39 8.43 3.14
CA LEU A 142 -18.66 8.02 3.76
C LEU A 142 -18.49 6.79 4.66
N THR A 143 -17.56 5.87 4.35
CA THR A 143 -17.29 4.73 5.25
C THR A 143 -16.76 5.15 6.62
N GLY A 144 -16.20 6.36 6.75
CA GLY A 144 -15.85 6.90 8.06
C GLY A 144 -17.06 7.20 8.97
N PHE A 145 -18.29 7.16 8.47
CA PHE A 145 -19.52 7.26 9.27
C PHE A 145 -20.11 5.87 9.62
N VAL A 146 -19.54 4.79 9.09
CA VAL A 146 -20.11 3.44 9.20
C VAL A 146 -19.28 2.64 10.22
N PRO A 147 -19.90 2.15 11.31
CA PRO A 147 -19.25 1.25 12.24
C PRO A 147 -18.70 -0.01 11.56
N VAL A 148 -17.64 -0.61 12.11
CA VAL A 148 -16.94 -1.77 11.50
C VAL A 148 -17.87 -2.99 11.40
N GLU A 149 -18.82 -3.08 12.32
CA GLU A 149 -19.80 -4.17 12.43
C GLU A 149 -21.01 -3.98 11.49
N ALA A 150 -21.20 -2.77 10.95
CA ALA A 150 -22.35 -2.39 10.14
C ALA A 150 -22.05 -2.46 8.64
N ASN A 151 -23.06 -2.79 7.83
CA ASN A 151 -22.93 -2.64 6.38
C ASN A 151 -23.04 -1.17 5.98
N PHE A 152 -22.37 -0.78 4.88
CA PHE A 152 -22.47 0.56 4.32
C PHE A 152 -23.91 0.97 3.98
N PHE A 153 -24.74 0.02 3.55
CA PHE A 153 -26.12 0.29 3.15
C PHE A 153 -27.12 0.37 4.31
N ASP A 154 -26.70 0.04 5.53
CA ASP A 154 -27.54 0.14 6.73
C ASP A 154 -27.53 1.57 7.27
N LEU A 155 -28.20 2.48 6.54
CA LEU A 155 -28.23 3.93 6.82
C LEU A 155 -28.69 4.26 8.25
N ALA A 156 -29.47 3.40 8.89
CA ALA A 156 -29.91 3.57 10.26
C ALA A 156 -28.79 3.40 11.31
N GLN A 157 -27.74 2.64 10.98
CA GLN A 157 -26.59 2.40 11.87
C GLN A 157 -25.46 3.40 11.66
N TRP A 158 -25.63 4.36 10.76
CA TRP A 158 -24.63 5.40 10.50
C TRP A 158 -24.47 6.27 11.74
N GLY A 159 -23.21 6.39 12.15
CA GLY A 159 -22.80 7.11 13.32
C GLY A 159 -22.08 8.42 12.99
N PRO A 160 -21.46 9.03 14.00
CA PRO A 160 -20.58 10.17 13.77
C PRO A 160 -19.33 9.76 12.99
N TYR A 161 -18.81 10.70 12.19
CA TYR A 161 -17.56 10.50 11.47
C TYR A 161 -16.38 10.18 12.40
N VAL A 162 -15.72 9.05 12.16
CA VAL A 162 -14.51 8.61 12.84
C VAL A 162 -13.50 8.11 11.78
N LYS A 163 -12.32 8.70 11.78
CA LYS A 163 -11.25 8.43 10.80
C LYS A 163 -10.76 6.97 10.82
N THR A 164 -10.76 6.32 11.98
CA THR A 164 -10.31 4.92 12.13
C THR A 164 -11.27 3.90 11.53
N GLN A 165 -12.53 4.27 11.28
CA GLN A 165 -13.55 3.38 10.69
C GLN A 165 -13.47 3.32 9.15
N MET A 166 -12.62 4.15 8.54
CA MET A 166 -12.48 4.20 7.08
C MET A 166 -11.93 2.87 6.54
N ARG A 167 -12.61 2.30 5.55
CA ARG A 167 -12.23 1.01 4.93
C ARG A 167 -10.98 1.12 4.05
N VAL A 168 -10.71 2.32 3.53
CA VAL A 168 -9.52 2.65 2.73
C VAL A 168 -8.93 3.93 3.31
N THR A 169 -7.61 3.98 3.53
CA THR A 169 -6.99 5.09 4.28
C THR A 169 -6.69 6.33 3.45
N ASP A 170 -6.55 6.18 2.13
CA ASP A 170 -6.23 7.25 1.19
C ASP A 170 -6.81 6.95 -0.21
N CYS A 171 -7.11 8.01 -0.94
CA CYS A 171 -7.79 7.92 -2.25
C CYS A 171 -6.86 7.51 -3.42
N GLY A 172 -5.54 7.65 -3.26
CA GLY A 172 -4.57 7.30 -4.31
C GLY A 172 -4.54 8.23 -5.53
N CYS A 173 -5.26 9.38 -5.52
CA CYS A 173 -5.28 10.31 -6.66
C CYS A 173 -3.91 10.81 -7.11
N PHE A 174 -2.95 11.00 -6.20
CA PHE A 174 -1.58 11.40 -6.56
C PHE A 174 -0.57 10.28 -6.29
N GLY A 175 -1.03 9.02 -6.23
CA GLY A 175 -0.17 7.91 -5.79
C GLY A 175 0.48 8.19 -4.43
N ASP A 176 1.72 7.72 -4.26
CA ASP A 176 2.50 7.91 -3.04
C ASP A 176 3.16 9.31 -2.92
N PHE A 177 3.05 10.16 -3.95
CA PHE A 177 3.62 11.53 -3.91
C PHE A 177 2.91 12.43 -2.90
N LEU A 178 1.58 12.36 -2.84
CA LEU A 178 0.77 13.17 -1.93
C LEU A 178 -0.46 12.38 -1.48
N LYS A 179 -0.44 11.96 -0.22
CA LYS A 179 -1.60 11.36 0.43
C LYS A 179 -2.53 12.45 0.92
N LEU A 180 -3.72 12.49 0.33
CA LEU A 180 -4.76 13.44 0.69
C LEU A 180 -5.76 12.77 1.63
N ASP A 181 -6.24 13.54 2.60
CA ASP A 181 -7.40 13.15 3.40
C ASP A 181 -8.58 12.83 2.44
N PRO A 182 -9.31 11.72 2.65
CA PRO A 182 -10.48 11.37 1.86
C PRO A 182 -11.51 12.50 1.73
N LYS A 183 -11.73 13.31 2.78
CA LYS A 183 -12.66 14.45 2.72
C LYS A 183 -12.19 15.51 1.72
N VAL A 184 -10.90 15.84 1.76
CA VAL A 184 -10.28 16.81 0.85
C VAL A 184 -10.29 16.27 -0.58
N SER A 185 -10.02 14.97 -0.75
CA SER A 185 -10.05 14.29 -2.04
C SER A 185 -11.45 14.31 -2.67
N PHE A 186 -12.48 13.98 -1.88
CA PHE A 186 -13.88 14.01 -2.31
C PHE A 186 -14.32 15.41 -2.72
N LEU A 187 -14.03 16.42 -1.88
CA LEU A 187 -14.38 17.80 -2.21
C LEU A 187 -13.68 18.29 -3.48
N LYS A 188 -12.42 17.93 -3.66
CA LYS A 188 -11.65 18.22 -4.88
C LYS A 188 -12.31 17.60 -6.12
N ASP A 189 -12.74 16.33 -6.05
CA ASP A 189 -13.41 15.67 -7.19
C ASP A 189 -14.79 16.30 -7.48
N VAL A 190 -15.56 16.66 -6.45
CA VAL A 190 -16.83 17.40 -6.59
C VAL A 190 -16.63 18.76 -7.25
N VAL A 191 -15.57 19.50 -6.87
CA VAL A 191 -15.23 20.78 -7.50
C VAL A 191 -14.83 20.59 -8.96
N LEU A 192 -14.07 19.54 -9.29
CA LEU A 192 -13.70 19.21 -10.67
C LEU A 192 -14.88 18.67 -11.50
N LEU A 193 -15.94 18.17 -10.86
CA LEU A 193 -17.17 17.76 -11.55
C LEU A 193 -17.92 18.97 -12.15
N VAL A 194 -17.82 20.15 -11.55
CA VAL A 194 -18.42 21.39 -12.07
C VAL A 194 -17.92 21.72 -13.48
N PRO A 195 -16.60 21.89 -13.74
CA PRO A 195 -16.10 22.08 -15.09
C PRO A 195 -16.37 20.88 -16.00
N ALA A 196 -16.43 19.64 -15.47
CA ALA A 196 -16.79 18.46 -16.26
C ALA A 196 -18.21 18.57 -16.85
N ILE A 197 -19.18 18.96 -16.03
CA ILE A 197 -20.57 19.20 -16.47
C ILE A 197 -20.62 20.37 -17.46
N LEU A 198 -19.89 21.45 -17.19
CA LEU A 198 -19.79 22.57 -18.14
C LEU A 198 -19.21 22.13 -19.50
N PHE A 199 -18.22 21.25 -19.51
CA PHE A 199 -17.64 20.72 -20.75
C PHE A 199 -18.63 19.84 -21.52
N LEU A 200 -19.51 19.10 -20.85
CA LEU A 200 -20.59 18.36 -21.52
C LEU A 200 -21.57 19.31 -22.21
N LEU A 201 -22.08 20.30 -21.48
CA LEU A 201 -23.08 21.25 -21.96
C LEU A 201 -22.53 22.18 -23.04
N ARG A 202 -21.26 22.60 -22.93
CA ARG A 202 -20.62 23.58 -23.82
C ARG A 202 -19.48 22.97 -24.65
N SER A 203 -19.53 21.67 -24.94
CA SER A 203 -18.47 20.95 -25.69
C SER A 203 -18.10 21.58 -27.04
N GLN A 204 -19.03 22.30 -27.69
CA GLN A 204 -18.79 23.01 -28.94
C GLN A 204 -17.95 24.30 -28.80
N HIS A 205 -17.82 24.84 -27.60
CA HIS A 205 -17.05 26.06 -27.31
C HIS A 205 -15.63 25.77 -26.79
N LEU A 206 -15.29 24.51 -26.52
CA LEU A 206 -13.93 24.10 -26.17
C LEU A 206 -12.96 24.45 -27.30
N HIS A 207 -11.78 24.97 -26.91
CA HIS A 207 -10.76 25.39 -27.88
C HIS A 207 -10.17 24.16 -28.57
N GLN A 208 -9.60 24.39 -29.75
CA GLN A 208 -8.87 23.38 -30.51
C GLN A 208 -7.54 23.97 -30.95
N LEU A 209 -6.45 23.39 -30.49
CA LEU A 209 -5.11 23.82 -30.84
C LEU A 209 -4.57 22.98 -31.99
N ILE A 210 -3.67 23.56 -32.78
CA ILE A 210 -2.91 22.86 -33.83
C ILE A 210 -3.85 22.28 -34.90
N THR A 211 -3.29 21.58 -35.90
CA THR A 211 -4.03 20.83 -36.92
C THR A 211 -4.60 19.52 -36.37
N ALA A 212 -5.62 18.97 -37.03
CA ALA A 212 -6.25 17.72 -36.61
C ALA A 212 -5.29 16.52 -36.63
N ARG A 213 -4.38 16.46 -37.62
CA ARG A 213 -3.34 15.43 -37.69
C ARG A 213 -2.35 15.57 -36.52
N GLY A 214 -1.90 16.79 -36.22
CA GLY A 214 -0.99 17.05 -35.11
C GLY A 214 -1.56 16.60 -33.77
N ARG A 215 -2.84 16.88 -33.49
CA ARG A 215 -3.50 16.40 -32.27
C ARG A 215 -3.54 14.88 -32.18
N ARG A 216 -3.92 14.19 -33.27
CA ARG A 216 -3.99 12.72 -33.29
C ARG A 216 -2.62 12.08 -33.05
N VAL A 217 -1.59 12.56 -33.74
CA VAL A 217 -0.22 12.05 -33.62
C VAL A 217 0.32 12.31 -32.21
N LEU A 218 0.14 13.51 -31.67
CA LEU A 218 0.65 13.88 -30.35
C LEU A 218 -0.04 13.08 -29.23
N THR A 219 -1.37 12.94 -29.29
CA THR A 219 -2.10 12.10 -28.32
C THR A 219 -1.72 10.63 -28.46
N GLY A 220 -1.60 10.09 -29.69
CA GLY A 220 -1.18 8.71 -29.92
C GLY A 220 0.24 8.42 -29.44
N ALA A 221 1.18 9.33 -29.70
CA ALA A 221 2.56 9.25 -29.22
C ALA A 221 2.62 9.29 -27.67
N THR A 222 1.80 10.14 -27.05
CA THR A 222 1.73 10.23 -25.58
C THR A 222 1.17 8.95 -24.97
N VAL A 223 0.11 8.38 -25.55
CA VAL A 223 -0.43 7.08 -25.10
C VAL A 223 0.63 5.99 -25.18
N LEU A 224 1.33 5.89 -26.32
CA LEU A 224 2.39 4.90 -26.50
C LEU A 224 3.55 5.11 -25.52
N PHE A 225 4.00 6.34 -25.33
CA PHE A 225 5.04 6.69 -24.37
C PHE A 225 4.63 6.32 -22.94
N SER A 226 3.43 6.72 -22.50
CA SER A 226 2.92 6.40 -21.17
C SER A 226 2.79 4.89 -20.95
N LEU A 227 2.36 4.12 -21.96
CA LEU A 227 2.30 2.65 -21.88
C LEU A 227 3.68 2.03 -21.70
N ILE A 228 4.66 2.45 -22.51
CA ILE A 228 6.05 1.96 -22.41
C ILE A 228 6.65 2.34 -21.07
N PHE A 229 6.42 3.56 -20.59
CA PHE A 229 6.92 4.03 -19.31
C PHE A 229 6.32 3.25 -18.14
N CYS A 230 4.99 3.06 -18.11
CA CYS A 230 4.33 2.25 -17.09
C CYS A 230 4.82 0.80 -17.11
N TRP A 231 5.02 0.20 -18.29
CA TRP A 231 5.55 -1.16 -18.41
C TRP A 231 6.99 -1.25 -17.89
N TYR A 232 7.83 -0.28 -18.26
CA TYR A 232 9.22 -0.19 -17.81
C TYR A 232 9.29 -0.07 -16.28
N SER A 233 8.50 0.83 -15.69
CA SER A 233 8.48 1.09 -14.24
C SER A 233 7.82 -0.02 -13.41
N THR A 234 7.01 -0.88 -14.04
CA THR A 234 6.29 -1.97 -13.34
C THR A 234 7.05 -3.29 -13.40
N TYR A 235 7.63 -3.61 -14.56
CA TYR A 235 8.17 -4.95 -14.82
C TYR A 235 9.68 -4.98 -15.06
N TYR A 236 10.28 -3.86 -15.43
CA TYR A 236 11.68 -3.82 -15.84
C TYR A 236 12.59 -3.28 -14.73
N ASN A 237 12.21 -2.15 -14.12
CA ASN A 237 13.04 -1.45 -13.13
C ASN A 237 12.21 -0.92 -11.94
N LEU A 238 12.89 -0.50 -10.88
CA LEU A 238 12.27 0.25 -9.79
C LEU A 238 11.75 1.62 -10.27
N PRO A 239 10.77 2.22 -9.56
CA PRO A 239 10.35 3.59 -9.79
C PRO A 239 11.52 4.56 -9.90
N VAL A 240 11.53 5.39 -10.95
CA VAL A 240 12.62 6.35 -11.22
C VAL A 240 12.80 7.34 -10.06
N VAL A 241 11.69 7.74 -9.45
CA VAL A 241 11.67 8.57 -8.25
C VAL A 241 10.88 7.84 -7.18
N ASP A 242 11.50 7.63 -6.04
CA ASP A 242 10.87 6.92 -4.93
C ASP A 242 10.23 7.90 -3.94
N PHE A 243 8.89 7.89 -3.90
CA PHE A 243 8.10 8.68 -2.95
C PHE A 243 7.76 7.91 -1.67
N ARG A 244 8.15 6.64 -1.57
CA ARG A 244 7.77 5.76 -0.47
C ARG A 244 8.59 6.07 0.79
N PRO A 245 8.08 5.70 1.99
CA PRO A 245 8.79 5.95 3.25
C PRO A 245 10.16 5.25 3.33
N PHE A 246 10.31 4.11 2.64
CA PHE A 246 11.52 3.29 2.62
C PHE A 246 12.52 3.66 1.51
N LYS A 247 12.41 4.85 0.91
CA LYS A 247 13.34 5.28 -0.13
C LYS A 247 14.79 5.29 0.35
N ILE A 248 15.72 5.15 -0.58
CA ILE A 248 17.16 5.24 -0.29
C ILE A 248 17.46 6.57 0.45
N GLY A 249 18.16 6.45 1.58
CA GLY A 249 18.52 7.54 2.48
C GLY A 249 17.53 7.79 3.63
N SER A 250 16.42 7.05 3.74
CA SER A 250 15.53 7.16 4.91
C SER A 250 16.04 6.34 6.09
N ASN A 251 16.10 6.98 7.27
CA ASN A 251 16.36 6.31 8.53
C ASN A 251 15.03 5.82 9.12
N ILE A 252 14.83 4.50 9.08
CA ILE A 252 13.59 3.85 9.50
C ILE A 252 13.54 3.72 11.02
N ARG A 253 14.68 3.48 11.68
CA ARG A 253 14.77 3.41 13.15
C ARG A 253 14.33 4.75 13.77
N GLU A 254 14.91 5.85 13.31
CA GLU A 254 14.55 7.19 13.79
C GLU A 254 13.10 7.55 13.45
N ARG A 255 12.66 7.20 12.23
CA ARG A 255 11.29 7.49 11.79
C ARG A 255 10.26 6.71 12.61
N LYS A 256 10.49 5.42 12.88
CA LYS A 256 9.62 4.59 13.72
C LYS A 256 9.54 5.15 15.13
N ALA A 257 10.68 5.49 15.74
CA ALA A 257 10.72 6.10 17.06
C ALA A 257 9.99 7.46 17.12
N LEU A 258 10.09 8.27 16.06
CA LEU A 258 9.36 9.55 15.94
C LEU A 258 7.84 9.31 15.86
N GLU A 259 7.40 8.34 15.05
CA GLU A 259 5.99 8.00 14.88
C GLU A 259 5.39 7.35 16.14
N GLU A 260 6.16 6.57 16.88
CA GLU A 260 5.76 6.03 18.19
C GLU A 260 5.61 7.13 19.24
N LYS A 261 6.56 8.07 19.30
CA LYS A 261 6.43 9.26 20.17
C LYS A 261 5.21 10.09 19.80
N ALA A 262 4.96 10.27 18.51
CA ALA A 262 3.78 10.97 18.03
C ALA A 262 2.49 10.27 18.45
N ARG A 263 2.45 8.93 18.38
CA ARG A 263 1.32 8.10 18.85
C ARG A 263 1.11 8.20 20.36
N ALA A 264 2.19 8.22 21.14
CA ALA A 264 2.10 8.36 22.59
C ALA A 264 1.50 9.72 23.01
N ASN A 265 1.72 10.76 22.22
CA ASN A 265 1.17 12.11 22.43
C ASN A 265 -0.26 12.27 21.89
N VAL A 266 -0.88 11.22 21.35
CA VAL A 266 -2.28 11.28 20.90
C VAL A 266 -3.19 11.39 22.12
N GLU A 267 -3.74 12.58 22.34
CA GLU A 267 -4.68 12.84 23.41
C GLU A 267 -6.12 12.56 22.94
N ILE A 268 -6.91 11.92 23.79
CA ILE A 268 -8.35 11.75 23.58
C ILE A 268 -9.02 13.05 24.04
N ILE A 269 -9.56 13.82 23.10
CA ILE A 269 -10.20 15.13 23.34
C ILE A 269 -11.70 14.96 23.61
N GLY A 270 -12.29 13.86 23.17
CA GLY A 270 -13.73 13.65 23.30
C GLY A 270 -14.17 12.22 23.11
N TRP A 271 -15.46 12.01 23.36
CA TRP A 271 -16.11 10.71 23.42
C TRP A 271 -17.41 10.78 22.63
N VAL A 272 -17.73 9.69 21.94
CA VAL A 272 -19.05 9.47 21.36
C VAL A 272 -19.82 8.59 22.32
N MET A 273 -20.86 9.15 22.93
CA MET A 273 -21.75 8.44 23.86
C MET A 273 -23.04 8.05 23.13
N GLU A 274 -23.50 6.82 23.34
CA GLU A 274 -24.78 6.32 22.82
C GLU A 274 -25.66 5.87 23.99
N ASN A 275 -26.91 6.32 24.03
CA ASN A 275 -27.87 5.83 25.01
C ASN A 275 -28.62 4.60 24.47
N THR A 276 -28.44 3.46 25.14
CA THR A 276 -29.06 2.17 24.79
C THR A 276 -30.59 2.19 24.90
N ASN A 277 -31.17 3.11 25.68
CA ASN A 277 -32.61 3.19 25.92
C ASN A 277 -33.34 4.14 24.95
N THR A 278 -32.67 5.18 24.44
CA THR A 278 -33.27 6.19 23.56
C THR A 278 -32.71 6.19 22.14
N GLY A 279 -31.61 5.47 21.89
CA GLY A 279 -30.88 5.49 20.62
C GLY A 279 -30.17 6.82 20.33
N GLU A 280 -30.12 7.74 21.29
CA GLU A 280 -29.53 9.07 21.10
C GLU A 280 -27.99 9.01 21.17
N VAL A 281 -27.32 9.52 20.14
CA VAL A 281 -25.85 9.58 20.05
C VAL A 281 -25.37 11.02 20.26
N LYS A 282 -24.53 11.27 21.27
CA LYS A 282 -23.95 12.59 21.59
C LYS A 282 -22.43 12.58 21.50
N LYS A 283 -21.88 13.62 20.84
CA LYS A 283 -20.45 13.93 20.85
C LYS A 283 -20.15 14.81 22.04
N VAL A 284 -19.27 14.35 22.93
CA VAL A 284 -18.90 15.06 24.15
C VAL A 284 -17.41 15.33 24.13
N MET A 285 -17.03 16.61 24.05
CA MET A 285 -15.63 17.05 23.98
C MET A 285 -15.04 17.21 25.38
N ILE A 286 -14.94 16.09 26.11
CA ILE A 286 -14.30 16.04 27.42
C ILE A 286 -13.01 15.23 27.27
N PRO A 287 -11.83 15.85 27.49
CA PRO A 287 -10.55 15.14 27.43
C PRO A 287 -10.47 13.97 28.42
N MET A 288 -9.65 12.96 28.14
CA MET A 288 -9.49 11.77 29.03
C MET A 288 -9.19 12.15 30.49
N ALA A 289 -8.45 13.23 30.74
CA ALA A 289 -8.16 13.71 32.10
C ALA A 289 -9.42 14.04 32.93
N ARG A 290 -10.53 14.39 32.27
CA ARG A 290 -11.83 14.70 32.88
C ARG A 290 -12.87 13.60 32.63
N PHE A 291 -12.43 12.37 32.33
CA PHE A 291 -13.31 11.24 32.05
C PHE A 291 -14.31 10.95 33.19
N LYS A 292 -13.96 11.28 34.44
CA LYS A 292 -14.87 11.18 35.58
C LYS A 292 -16.10 12.09 35.44
N GLU A 293 -15.94 13.31 34.95
CA GLU A 293 -17.03 14.26 34.68
C GLU A 293 -17.96 13.74 33.58
N LEU A 294 -17.40 13.09 32.56
CA LEU A 294 -18.17 12.43 31.50
C LEU A 294 -19.06 11.30 32.05
N MET A 295 -18.50 10.45 32.92
CA MET A 295 -19.22 9.34 33.53
C MET A 295 -20.30 9.80 34.52
N GLU A 296 -20.11 10.96 35.17
CA GLU A 296 -21.10 11.60 36.03
C GLU A 296 -22.24 12.24 35.23
N GLN A 297 -21.93 12.87 34.09
CA GLN A 297 -22.94 13.46 33.19
C GLN A 297 -23.71 12.40 32.39
N TYR A 298 -23.07 11.27 32.06
CA TYR A 298 -23.65 10.18 31.26
C TYR A 298 -23.47 8.83 31.96
N PRO A 299 -24.20 8.58 33.07
CA PRO A 299 -24.01 7.38 33.86
C PRO A 299 -24.53 6.14 33.12
N LYS A 300 -23.84 5.00 33.32
CA LYS A 300 -24.25 3.68 32.77
C LYS A 300 -25.64 3.26 33.24
N SER A 301 -26.06 3.68 34.44
CA SER A 301 -27.40 3.43 34.99
C SER A 301 -28.52 4.07 34.16
N ALA A 302 -28.24 5.16 33.44
CA ALA A 302 -29.18 5.81 32.53
C ALA A 302 -29.13 5.26 31.09
N GLY A 303 -28.37 4.18 30.86
CA GLY A 303 -28.27 3.48 29.57
C GLY A 303 -27.15 3.96 28.65
N TRP A 304 -26.30 4.91 29.07
CA TRP A 304 -25.22 5.45 28.24
C TRP A 304 -24.02 4.51 28.15
N LYS A 305 -23.56 4.27 26.92
CA LYS A 305 -22.36 3.50 26.57
C LYS A 305 -21.41 4.38 25.76
N VAL A 306 -20.11 4.22 26.00
CA VAL A 306 -19.08 4.79 25.14
C VAL A 306 -19.06 3.98 23.86
N LYS A 307 -19.39 4.62 22.73
CA LYS A 307 -19.33 4.00 21.41
C LYS A 307 -17.94 4.16 20.79
N ASP A 308 -17.34 5.34 20.91
CA ASP A 308 -16.03 5.62 20.29
C ASP A 308 -15.28 6.80 20.96
N GLN A 309 -14.01 6.98 20.61
CA GLN A 309 -13.10 8.00 21.13
C GLN A 309 -12.63 8.95 20.02
N ILE A 310 -12.69 10.25 20.27
CA ILE A 310 -12.16 11.30 19.38
C ILE A 310 -10.73 11.63 19.82
N LYS A 311 -9.76 11.26 18.98
CA LYS A 311 -8.32 11.41 19.21
C LYS A 311 -7.75 12.61 18.43
N THR A 312 -6.73 13.29 18.98
CA THR A 312 -5.92 14.24 18.20
C THR A 312 -5.16 13.53 17.10
N GLU A 313 -4.72 14.28 16.09
CA GLU A 313 -3.69 13.76 15.19
C GLU A 313 -2.36 13.58 15.95
N PRO A 314 -1.55 12.56 15.61
CA PRO A 314 -0.26 12.34 16.27
C PRO A 314 0.66 13.55 16.07
N PHE A 315 1.22 14.07 17.16
CA PHE A 315 2.11 15.24 17.12
C PHE A 315 3.33 15.04 17.99
N VAL A 316 4.43 15.67 17.60
CA VAL A 316 5.64 15.77 18.42
C VAL A 316 5.89 17.24 18.67
N GLU A 317 6.21 17.59 19.91
CA GLU A 317 6.71 18.92 20.24
C GLU A 317 8.21 18.95 19.96
N ILE A 318 8.59 19.61 18.85
CA ILE A 318 9.98 19.88 18.49
C ILE A 318 10.19 21.38 18.68
N ASP A 319 11.15 21.76 19.52
CA ASP A 319 11.49 23.16 19.81
C ASP A 319 10.29 24.02 20.29
N GLY A 320 9.40 23.44 21.11
CA GLY A 320 8.23 24.13 21.65
C GLY A 320 7.11 24.39 20.63
N LYS A 321 7.20 23.81 19.42
CA LYS A 321 6.13 23.86 18.40
C LYS A 321 5.54 22.48 18.21
N ARG A 322 4.21 22.41 18.18
CA ARG A 322 3.47 21.20 17.81
C ARG A 322 3.65 20.95 16.32
N VAL A 323 4.34 19.88 15.98
CA VAL A 323 4.49 19.41 14.61
C VAL A 323 3.68 18.13 14.48
N GLU A 324 2.63 18.18 13.65
CA GLU A 324 1.86 16.99 13.29
C GLU A 324 2.76 16.02 12.51
N VAL A 325 2.88 14.79 13.01
CA VAL A 325 3.64 13.72 12.38
C VAL A 325 2.63 12.72 11.84
N GLN A 326 2.46 12.71 10.52
CA GLN A 326 1.64 11.69 9.87
C GLN A 326 2.28 10.32 10.02
N GLU A 327 1.50 9.35 10.49
CA GLU A 327 1.88 7.93 10.49
C GLU A 327 2.13 7.47 9.06
N THR A 328 3.29 6.85 8.83
CA THR A 328 3.62 6.23 7.55
C THR A 328 3.62 4.73 7.72
N LYS A 329 3.83 3.98 6.63
CA LYS A 329 3.97 2.52 6.71
C LYS A 329 5.22 2.05 7.47
N VAL A 330 6.05 2.96 7.96
CA VAL A 330 7.14 2.66 8.89
C VAL A 330 6.60 2.27 10.28
N SER A 331 5.46 2.81 10.71
CA SER A 331 4.79 2.41 11.96
C SER A 331 4.38 0.95 11.99
N ASP A 332 4.09 0.40 10.81
CA ASP A 332 3.63 -0.96 10.58
C ASP A 332 4.81 -1.91 10.29
N PHE A 333 6.06 -1.42 10.38
CA PHE A 333 7.25 -2.22 10.12
C PHE A 333 7.43 -3.24 11.24
N LEU A 334 7.01 -4.48 10.94
CA LEU A 334 7.11 -5.64 11.81
C LEU A 334 7.60 -6.83 10.98
N ILE A 335 8.68 -7.47 11.44
CA ILE A 335 9.26 -8.68 10.85
C ILE A 335 9.30 -9.74 11.94
N GLU A 336 8.68 -10.88 11.65
CA GLU A 336 8.51 -11.98 12.59
C GLU A 336 9.31 -13.20 12.12
N SER A 337 9.99 -13.84 13.06
CA SER A 337 10.59 -15.16 12.92
C SER A 337 9.69 -16.23 13.56
N GLU A 338 10.07 -17.50 13.45
CA GLU A 338 9.41 -18.58 14.20
C GLU A 338 9.45 -18.39 15.72
N GLU A 339 10.50 -17.73 16.23
CA GLU A 339 10.74 -17.55 17.67
C GLU A 339 10.16 -16.24 18.21
N GLY A 340 9.67 -15.34 17.34
CA GLY A 340 9.08 -14.06 17.71
C GLY A 340 9.53 -12.88 16.84
N ASP A 341 9.21 -11.66 17.30
CA ASP A 341 9.55 -10.39 16.64
C ASP A 341 11.06 -10.14 16.61
N VAL A 342 11.61 -9.95 15.40
CA VAL A 342 13.04 -9.67 15.16
C VAL A 342 13.29 -8.25 14.63
N THR A 343 12.26 -7.40 14.65
CA THR A 343 12.29 -6.06 14.05
C THR A 343 13.34 -5.17 14.70
N GLU A 344 13.37 -5.12 16.03
CA GLU A 344 14.31 -4.26 16.75
C GLU A 344 15.75 -4.73 16.55
N ASP A 345 16.00 -6.04 16.48
CA ASP A 345 17.32 -6.60 16.19
C ASP A 345 17.81 -6.24 14.77
N ILE A 346 16.88 -6.18 13.80
CA ILE A 346 17.20 -5.74 12.43
C ILE A 346 17.47 -4.24 12.42
N LEU A 347 16.64 -3.45 13.12
CA LEU A 347 16.77 -2.01 13.13
C LEU A 347 18.01 -1.55 13.90
N GLN A 348 18.41 -2.23 14.98
CA GLN A 348 19.56 -1.88 15.83
C GLN A 348 20.91 -2.35 15.27
N GLU A 349 20.89 -3.18 14.22
CA GLU A 349 22.10 -3.62 13.53
C GLU A 349 22.91 -2.42 13.01
N SER A 350 24.13 -2.25 13.55
CA SER A 350 25.04 -1.17 13.18
C SER A 350 25.80 -1.46 11.88
N GLY A 351 26.02 -2.74 11.60
CA GLY A 351 26.64 -3.22 10.37
C GLY A 351 25.73 -3.12 9.15
N TYR A 352 26.24 -3.58 8.01
CA TYR A 352 25.42 -3.75 6.82
C TYR A 352 24.53 -4.99 6.96
N SER A 353 23.27 -4.87 6.54
CA SER A 353 22.40 -6.02 6.38
C SER A 353 21.75 -6.05 4.99
N LEU A 354 21.61 -7.26 4.45
CA LEU A 354 20.99 -7.53 3.16
C LEU A 354 19.64 -8.22 3.41
N MET A 355 18.58 -7.46 3.17
CA MET A 355 17.20 -7.92 3.23
C MET A 355 16.74 -8.32 1.83
N ILE A 356 16.38 -9.59 1.66
CA ILE A 356 15.84 -10.15 0.41
C ILE A 356 14.32 -10.21 0.53
N ILE A 357 13.62 -9.30 -0.14
CA ILE A 357 12.16 -9.24 -0.08
C ILE A 357 11.58 -10.13 -1.18
N ALA A 358 10.92 -11.21 -0.78
CA ALA A 358 10.24 -12.16 -1.65
C ALA A 358 8.78 -12.27 -1.23
N TYR A 359 8.00 -11.20 -1.41
CA TYR A 359 6.61 -11.13 -0.94
C TYR A 359 5.69 -12.18 -1.60
N LYS A 360 6.10 -12.80 -2.71
CA LYS A 360 5.40 -13.96 -3.27
C LYS A 360 6.42 -14.98 -3.74
N LEU A 361 6.35 -16.19 -3.17
CA LEU A 361 7.12 -17.33 -3.65
C LEU A 361 6.37 -17.94 -4.84
N TYR A 362 6.98 -17.93 -6.03
CA TYR A 362 6.40 -18.55 -7.22
C TYR A 362 6.71 -20.04 -7.22
N GLY A 363 5.66 -20.86 -7.10
CA GLY A 363 5.77 -22.30 -7.02
C GLY A 363 4.43 -22.97 -6.79
N LYS A 364 4.46 -24.30 -6.67
CA LYS A 364 3.29 -25.12 -6.39
C LYS A 364 3.49 -25.85 -5.07
N LYS A 365 2.46 -25.81 -4.23
CA LYS A 365 2.36 -26.70 -3.07
C LYS A 365 2.11 -28.12 -3.57
N MET A 366 2.96 -29.05 -3.15
CA MET A 366 2.84 -30.48 -3.41
C MET A 366 2.89 -31.20 -2.06
N SER A 367 2.03 -32.20 -1.85
CA SER A 367 2.13 -33.03 -0.65
C SER A 367 3.10 -34.16 -0.92
N GLU A 368 4.24 -34.17 -0.22
CA GLU A 368 5.20 -35.28 -0.27
C GLU A 368 5.03 -36.15 0.98
N THR A 369 4.85 -37.45 0.76
CA THR A 369 4.86 -38.41 1.87
C THR A 369 6.30 -38.77 2.16
N ILE A 370 6.85 -38.26 3.26
CA ILE A 370 8.15 -38.70 3.76
C ILE A 370 7.97 -39.84 4.76
N ILE A 371 8.91 -40.78 4.76
CA ILE A 371 8.96 -41.87 5.73
C ILE A 371 9.96 -41.46 6.81
N ILE A 372 9.45 -41.11 7.99
CA ILE A 372 10.27 -40.82 9.17
C ILE A 372 10.40 -42.11 9.97
N GLN A 373 11.60 -42.41 10.47
CA GLN A 373 11.84 -43.55 11.32
C GLN A 373 11.75 -43.12 12.79
N ASP A 374 10.65 -43.44 13.45
CA ASP A 374 10.50 -43.20 14.88
C ASP A 374 11.15 -44.35 15.64
N THR A 375 12.10 -44.02 16.53
CA THR A 375 12.80 -45.00 17.36
C THR A 375 12.16 -45.04 18.75
N THR A 376 11.54 -46.17 19.09
CA THR A 376 11.00 -46.38 20.44
C THR A 376 12.08 -47.01 21.30
N TRP A 377 12.35 -46.42 22.47
CA TRP A 377 13.35 -46.92 23.41
C TRP A 377 12.70 -47.80 24.48
N ALA A 378 13.26 -48.98 24.73
CA ALA A 378 12.94 -49.81 25.88
C ALA A 378 14.10 -49.77 26.86
N TYR A 379 13.78 -49.78 28.15
CA TYR A 379 14.76 -49.82 29.22
C TYR A 379 14.79 -51.22 29.79
N ASP A 380 15.92 -51.92 29.66
CA ASP A 380 16.10 -53.21 30.32
C ASP A 380 16.86 -53.01 31.63
N THR A 381 16.41 -53.69 32.68
CA THR A 381 17.04 -53.67 34.00
C THR A 381 17.98 -54.85 34.15
N LEU A 382 19.28 -54.58 34.04
CA LEU A 382 20.32 -55.57 34.30
C LEU A 382 20.71 -55.50 35.78
N ARG A 383 20.42 -56.57 36.53
CA ARG A 383 20.81 -56.69 37.93
C ARG A 383 22.24 -57.21 38.02
N ILE A 384 23.17 -56.34 38.40
CA ILE A 384 24.62 -56.64 38.46
C ILE A 384 25.03 -57.18 39.84
N SER A 385 24.30 -56.84 40.91
CA SER A 385 24.51 -57.34 42.28
C SER A 385 23.20 -57.34 43.09
N ARG A 386 23.20 -57.86 44.33
CA ARG A 386 22.01 -57.90 45.20
C ARG A 386 21.39 -56.50 45.40
N ASP A 387 22.20 -55.45 45.43
CA ASP A 387 21.77 -54.08 45.74
C ASP A 387 22.02 -53.04 44.62
N SER A 388 22.42 -53.47 43.41
CA SER A 388 22.65 -52.56 42.28
C SER A 388 21.94 -53.02 41.00
N VAL A 389 21.02 -52.18 40.51
CA VAL A 389 20.34 -52.35 39.22
C VAL A 389 20.82 -51.24 38.30
N VAL A 390 21.31 -51.60 37.12
CA VAL A 390 21.68 -50.64 36.07
C VAL A 390 20.64 -50.75 34.97
N VAL A 391 20.06 -49.61 34.61
CA VAL A 391 19.09 -49.51 33.53
C VAL A 391 19.86 -49.18 32.25
N GLN A 392 19.76 -50.04 31.24
CA GLN A 392 20.38 -49.79 29.95
C GLN A 392 19.30 -49.53 28.90
N PRO A 393 19.33 -48.37 28.21
CA PRO A 393 18.43 -48.13 27.08
C PRO A 393 18.82 -49.06 25.92
N ARG A 394 17.84 -49.76 25.37
CA ARG A 394 17.93 -50.48 24.10
C ARG A 394 16.86 -50.00 23.14
N VAL A 395 17.16 -50.00 21.86
CA VAL A 395 16.16 -49.70 20.83
C VAL A 395 15.16 -50.86 20.81
N ALA A 396 13.88 -50.55 21.08
CA ALA A 396 12.81 -51.54 21.15
C ALA A 396 12.26 -51.86 19.75
N GLU A 397 11.98 -50.81 18.99
CA GLU A 397 11.37 -50.91 17.67
C GLU A 397 11.64 -49.63 16.88
N VAL A 398 11.93 -49.77 15.58
CA VAL A 398 12.02 -48.66 14.64
C VAL A 398 10.83 -48.77 13.71
N THR A 399 9.80 -47.97 13.94
CA THR A 399 8.58 -47.99 13.14
C THR A 399 8.60 -46.88 12.09
N PRO A 400 8.39 -47.20 10.79
CA PRO A 400 8.31 -46.18 9.75
C PRO A 400 6.94 -45.48 9.85
N ARG A 401 6.96 -44.20 10.23
CA ARG A 401 5.79 -43.33 10.22
C ARG A 401 5.76 -42.53 8.92
N LYS A 402 4.65 -42.62 8.19
CA LYS A 402 4.40 -41.78 7.02
C LYS A 402 3.89 -40.42 7.49
N GLU A 403 4.67 -39.38 7.25
CA GLU A 403 4.26 -37.99 7.48
C GLU A 403 4.07 -37.32 6.11
N VAL A 404 2.90 -36.72 5.90
CA VAL A 404 2.63 -35.92 4.71
C VAL A 404 3.12 -34.51 5.02
N ARG A 405 4.22 -34.10 4.40
CA ARG A 405 4.69 -32.71 4.49
C ARG A 405 4.31 -31.95 3.24
N GLU A 406 3.97 -30.67 3.42
CA GLU A 406 3.81 -29.76 2.29
C GLU A 406 5.20 -29.43 1.72
N ALA A 407 5.54 -30.04 0.60
CA ALA A 407 6.68 -29.65 -0.22
C ALA A 407 6.29 -28.44 -1.09
N PHE A 408 7.18 -27.46 -1.22
CA PHE A 408 6.98 -26.33 -2.10
C PHE A 408 7.99 -26.37 -3.24
N VAL A 409 7.51 -26.75 -4.42
CA VAL A 409 8.36 -26.79 -5.62
C VAL A 409 8.33 -25.42 -6.30
N PRO A 410 9.46 -24.69 -6.35
CA PRO A 410 9.51 -23.39 -7.00
C PRO A 410 9.36 -23.54 -8.52
N GLU A 411 8.80 -22.52 -9.17
CA GLU A 411 8.85 -22.42 -10.61
C GLU A 411 10.32 -22.37 -11.08
N ALA A 412 10.65 -23.06 -12.17
CA ALA A 412 12.03 -23.25 -12.61
C ALA A 412 12.81 -21.94 -12.72
N TRP A 413 12.24 -20.94 -13.38
CA TRP A 413 12.86 -19.62 -13.55
C TRP A 413 13.12 -18.90 -12.22
N TYR A 414 12.24 -19.07 -11.23
CA TYR A 414 12.34 -18.40 -9.94
C TYR A 414 13.35 -19.11 -9.03
N GLY A 415 13.34 -20.45 -9.03
CA GLY A 415 14.36 -21.24 -8.34
C GLY A 415 15.76 -20.98 -8.89
N ASP A 416 15.91 -20.89 -10.22
CA ASP A 416 17.18 -20.61 -10.87
C ASP A 416 17.67 -19.18 -10.60
N LEU A 417 16.77 -18.20 -10.55
CA LEU A 417 17.09 -16.84 -10.14
C LEU A 417 17.71 -16.80 -8.74
N PHE A 418 17.14 -17.54 -7.79
CA PHE A 418 17.72 -17.63 -6.44
C PHE A 418 19.08 -18.32 -6.45
N ARG A 419 19.18 -19.51 -7.06
CA ARG A 419 20.42 -20.29 -7.08
C ARG A 419 21.58 -19.58 -7.79
N GLN A 420 21.30 -18.91 -8.91
CA GLN A 420 22.34 -18.37 -9.80
C GLN A 420 22.67 -16.90 -9.52
N GLN A 421 21.74 -16.12 -8.97
CA GLN A 421 21.94 -14.66 -8.80
C GLN A 421 21.82 -14.22 -7.35
N VAL A 422 20.73 -14.57 -6.67
CA VAL A 422 20.47 -14.08 -5.30
C VAL A 422 21.41 -14.74 -4.28
N ASN A 423 21.52 -16.07 -4.28
CA ASN A 423 22.32 -16.80 -3.30
C ASN A 423 23.82 -16.45 -3.37
N PRO A 424 24.45 -16.32 -4.56
CA PRO A 424 25.84 -15.86 -4.64
C PRO A 424 26.06 -14.46 -4.02
N LEU A 425 25.09 -13.55 -4.17
CA LEU A 425 25.14 -12.23 -3.54
C LEU A 425 24.99 -12.34 -2.01
N ALA A 426 24.05 -13.16 -1.56
CA ALA A 426 23.82 -13.45 -0.16
C ALA A 426 25.09 -14.00 0.51
N GLN A 427 25.72 -15.00 -0.11
CA GLN A 427 26.95 -15.62 0.37
C GLN A 427 28.13 -14.64 0.40
N ALA A 428 28.25 -13.77 -0.60
CA ALA A 428 29.29 -12.75 -0.62
C ALA A 428 29.09 -11.71 0.49
N ALA A 429 27.85 -11.29 0.72
CA ALA A 429 27.48 -10.38 1.81
C ALA A 429 27.76 -11.03 3.18
N GLN A 430 27.39 -12.29 3.39
CA GLN A 430 27.70 -13.03 4.62
C GLN A 430 29.21 -13.16 4.86
N LYS A 431 30.00 -13.45 3.81
CA LYS A 431 31.48 -13.49 3.90
C LYS A 431 32.08 -12.13 4.25
N ALA A 432 31.45 -11.04 3.85
CA ALA A 432 31.81 -9.68 4.25
C ALA A 432 31.30 -9.29 5.65
N GLY A 433 30.67 -10.21 6.40
CA GLY A 433 30.16 -10.00 7.75
C GLY A 433 28.80 -9.31 7.81
N TRP A 434 28.06 -9.23 6.70
CA TRP A 434 26.73 -8.64 6.69
C TRP A 434 25.68 -9.63 7.21
N LYS A 435 24.68 -9.12 7.92
CA LYS A 435 23.51 -9.92 8.30
C LYS A 435 22.61 -10.11 7.08
N VAL A 436 22.28 -11.34 6.72
CA VAL A 436 21.48 -11.64 5.52
C VAL A 436 20.25 -12.45 5.91
N PHE A 437 19.09 -12.04 5.40
CA PHE A 437 17.81 -12.70 5.65
C PHE A 437 16.83 -12.42 4.50
N ALA A 438 15.90 -13.34 4.28
CA ALA A 438 14.79 -13.14 3.37
C ALA A 438 13.49 -12.86 4.12
N VAL A 439 12.58 -12.10 3.53
CA VAL A 439 11.26 -11.82 4.11
C VAL A 439 10.17 -12.08 3.09
N ASN A 440 9.13 -12.79 3.50
CA ASN A 440 8.01 -13.22 2.66
C ASN A 440 6.66 -13.04 3.39
N THR A 441 5.54 -13.33 2.71
CA THR A 441 4.19 -13.14 3.25
C THR A 441 3.53 -14.43 3.75
N PHE A 442 4.21 -15.57 3.70
CA PHE A 442 3.68 -16.82 4.20
C PHE A 442 3.87 -16.88 5.70
N GLN A 443 2.76 -16.85 6.44
CA GLN A 443 2.75 -17.15 7.88
C GLN A 443 3.09 -18.62 8.15
N ASP A 444 2.81 -19.49 7.17
CA ASP A 444 3.14 -20.91 7.18
C ASP A 444 4.64 -21.10 6.93
N THR A 445 5.39 -21.34 8.01
CA THR A 445 6.85 -21.40 7.96
C THR A 445 7.34 -22.63 7.22
N GLU A 446 6.56 -23.72 7.17
CA GLU A 446 6.91 -24.94 6.45
C GLU A 446 7.13 -24.69 4.96
N VAL A 447 6.29 -23.85 4.35
CA VAL A 447 6.39 -23.50 2.92
C VAL A 447 7.65 -22.69 2.65
N ALA A 448 7.94 -21.70 3.49
CA ALA A 448 9.13 -20.88 3.35
C ALA A 448 10.41 -21.71 3.57
N GLU A 449 10.40 -22.61 4.54
CA GLU A 449 11.50 -23.55 4.78
C GLU A 449 11.70 -24.54 3.63
N ALA A 450 10.62 -25.11 3.08
CA ALA A 450 10.68 -26.02 1.94
C ALA A 450 11.29 -25.32 0.73
N PHE A 451 10.85 -24.09 0.44
CA PHE A 451 11.45 -23.27 -0.60
C PHE A 451 12.94 -23.02 -0.34
N ARG A 452 13.30 -22.58 0.88
CA ARG A 452 14.69 -22.33 1.30
C ARG A 452 15.59 -23.55 1.04
N LYS A 453 15.13 -24.75 1.43
CA LYS A 453 15.86 -26.01 1.21
C LYS A 453 16.02 -26.30 -0.29
N GLN A 454 14.97 -26.09 -1.08
CA GLN A 454 14.98 -26.39 -2.50
C GLN A 454 15.83 -25.43 -3.34
N VAL A 455 15.99 -24.18 -2.90
CA VAL A 455 16.93 -23.23 -3.52
C VAL A 455 18.32 -23.26 -2.89
N SER A 456 18.53 -24.06 -1.84
CA SER A 456 19.79 -24.14 -1.09
C SER A 456 20.24 -22.79 -0.51
N ALA A 457 19.29 -22.03 0.05
CA ALA A 457 19.58 -20.78 0.75
C ALA A 457 20.02 -21.03 2.20
N ASP A 458 21.18 -20.51 2.57
CA ASP A 458 21.80 -20.67 3.89
C ASP A 458 21.33 -19.65 4.93
N TYR A 459 20.65 -18.59 4.50
CA TYR A 459 20.08 -17.54 5.37
C TYR A 459 18.64 -17.83 5.82
N PRO A 460 18.18 -17.26 6.95
CA PRO A 460 16.83 -17.43 7.46
C PRO A 460 15.76 -16.71 6.60
N PHE A 461 14.54 -17.24 6.65
CA PHE A 461 13.35 -16.64 6.04
C PHE A 461 12.42 -16.17 7.15
N TYR A 462 12.06 -14.90 7.13
CA TYR A 462 11.13 -14.27 8.04
C TYR A 462 9.80 -13.96 7.34
N HIS A 463 8.80 -13.65 8.14
CA HIS A 463 7.47 -13.27 7.72
C HIS A 463 7.20 -11.78 7.97
N ALA A 464 6.48 -11.12 7.06
CA ALA A 464 5.94 -9.79 7.27
C ALA A 464 4.69 -9.56 6.38
N ASP A 465 3.91 -8.53 6.72
CA ASP A 465 2.70 -8.15 5.96
C ASP A 465 2.99 -7.86 4.47
N ASP A 466 2.11 -8.32 3.60
CA ASP A 466 2.22 -8.18 2.14
C ASP A 466 2.29 -6.72 1.69
N LYS A 467 1.42 -5.85 2.25
CA LYS A 467 1.41 -4.43 1.89
C LYS A 467 2.68 -3.74 2.38
N LEU A 468 3.20 -4.12 3.55
CA LEU A 468 4.48 -3.62 4.05
C LEU A 468 5.62 -3.95 3.08
N LEU A 469 5.81 -5.23 2.74
CA LEU A 469 6.90 -5.67 1.85
C LEU A 469 6.85 -4.98 0.48
N LYS A 470 5.64 -4.89 -0.10
CA LYS A 470 5.41 -4.16 -1.34
C LYS A 470 5.71 -2.68 -1.21
N THR A 471 5.45 -2.06 -0.05
CA THR A 471 5.77 -0.65 0.22
C THR A 471 7.28 -0.43 0.32
N ILE A 472 8.04 -1.40 0.83
CA ILE A 472 9.51 -1.31 0.88
C ILE A 472 10.08 -1.35 -0.54
N ILE A 473 9.75 -2.36 -1.36
CA ILE A 473 10.33 -2.48 -2.71
C ILE A 473 9.31 -3.02 -3.73
N ARG A 474 9.28 -2.40 -4.93
CA ARG A 474 8.46 -2.84 -6.08
C ARG A 474 9.21 -3.90 -6.91
N SER A 475 9.66 -4.98 -6.26
CA SER A 475 10.42 -6.06 -6.90
C SER A 475 10.19 -7.38 -6.17
N ASN A 476 10.18 -8.50 -6.92
CA ASN A 476 10.05 -9.84 -6.34
C ASN A 476 10.97 -10.86 -7.06
N PRO A 477 12.10 -11.27 -6.47
CA PRO A 477 12.64 -10.76 -5.22
C PRO A 477 13.16 -9.32 -5.38
N GLY A 478 13.21 -8.54 -4.32
CA GLY A 478 13.87 -7.25 -4.27
C GLY A 478 14.99 -7.28 -3.24
N LEU A 479 16.16 -6.72 -3.55
CA LEU A 479 17.23 -6.58 -2.57
C LEU A 479 17.19 -5.19 -1.95
N VAL A 480 17.23 -5.14 -0.63
CA VAL A 480 17.31 -3.89 0.15
C VAL A 480 18.51 -4.00 1.08
N ILE A 481 19.37 -3.00 1.01
CA ILE A 481 20.58 -2.93 1.83
C ILE A 481 20.34 -1.88 2.88
N TRP A 482 20.63 -2.27 4.11
CA TRP A 482 20.46 -1.46 5.30
C TRP A 482 21.80 -1.25 5.98
N ARG A 483 21.91 -0.13 6.67
CA ARG A 483 23.02 0.17 7.59
C ARG A 483 22.50 1.10 8.68
N ASP A 484 22.71 0.73 9.94
CA ASP A 484 22.32 1.52 11.11
C ASP A 484 20.86 2.02 11.04
N GLY A 485 19.93 1.10 10.76
CA GLY A 485 18.50 1.39 10.63
C GLY A 485 18.09 2.21 9.39
N SER A 486 19.04 2.55 8.50
CA SER A 486 18.79 3.34 7.29
C SER A 486 18.88 2.51 6.02
N VAL A 487 18.02 2.80 5.05
CA VAL A 487 18.08 2.18 3.71
C VAL A 487 19.18 2.85 2.90
N VAL A 488 20.19 2.10 2.47
CA VAL A 488 21.34 2.63 1.70
C VAL A 488 21.37 2.16 0.24
N GLY A 489 20.63 1.11 -0.10
CA GLY A 489 20.57 0.62 -1.47
C GLY A 489 19.34 -0.26 -1.74
N MET A 490 18.87 -0.25 -2.98
CA MET A 490 17.77 -1.09 -3.45
C MET A 490 18.04 -1.58 -4.86
N TYR A 491 17.72 -2.84 -5.15
CA TYR A 491 17.90 -3.45 -6.46
C TYR A 491 16.68 -4.25 -6.91
N HIS A 492 16.27 -4.02 -8.15
CA HIS A 492 15.30 -4.85 -8.85
C HIS A 492 15.93 -6.19 -9.25
N TRP A 493 15.16 -7.28 -9.28
CA TRP A 493 15.67 -8.61 -9.64
C TRP A 493 16.30 -8.69 -11.05
N ARG A 494 15.93 -7.78 -11.97
CA ARG A 494 16.54 -7.70 -13.32
C ARG A 494 17.86 -6.96 -13.37
N HIS A 495 18.18 -6.23 -12.31
CA HIS A 495 19.33 -5.32 -12.24
C HIS A 495 20.17 -5.60 -11.00
N LEU A 496 20.29 -6.88 -10.63
CA LEU A 496 21.12 -7.31 -9.54
C LEU A 496 22.61 -7.01 -9.87
N PRO A 497 23.38 -6.44 -8.93
CA PRO A 497 24.80 -6.21 -9.12
C PRO A 497 25.55 -7.54 -9.08
N THR A 498 26.79 -7.56 -9.57
CA THR A 498 27.70 -8.68 -9.28
C THR A 498 28.15 -8.61 -7.82
N PRO A 499 28.53 -9.74 -7.19
CA PRO A 499 29.02 -9.76 -5.81
C PRO A 499 30.13 -8.74 -5.53
N ASP A 500 31.12 -8.65 -6.42
CA ASP A 500 32.20 -7.69 -6.27
C ASP A 500 31.73 -6.24 -6.38
N ALA A 501 30.81 -5.95 -7.31
CA ALA A 501 30.26 -4.61 -7.46
C ALA A 501 29.41 -4.19 -6.26
N LEU A 502 28.68 -5.14 -5.66
CA LEU A 502 27.91 -4.92 -4.44
C LEU A 502 28.85 -4.52 -3.29
N LEU A 503 29.87 -5.33 -3.00
CA LEU A 503 30.79 -5.09 -1.88
C LEU A 503 31.63 -3.84 -2.09
N ARG A 504 32.09 -3.56 -3.32
CA ARG A 504 32.83 -2.33 -3.62
C ARG A 504 32.02 -1.06 -3.40
N ARG A 505 30.70 -1.12 -3.62
CA ARG A 505 29.80 0.03 -3.44
C ARG A 505 29.52 0.31 -1.97
N PHE A 506 29.52 -0.74 -1.14
CA PHE A 506 29.14 -0.68 0.26
C PHE A 506 30.26 -1.32 1.10
N HIS A 507 31.36 -0.59 1.30
CA HIS A 507 32.53 -1.12 1.99
C HIS A 507 32.80 -0.43 3.32
#